data_AF-A0A3S1SWI0-F1
#
_entry.id   AF-A0A3S1SWI0-F1
#
_cell.length_a   1.000
_cell.length_b   1.000
_cell.length_c   1.000
_cell.angle_alpha   90.00
_cell.angle_beta   90.00
_cell.angle_gamma   90.00
#
_symmetry.space_group_name_H-M   'P 1'
#
loop_
_entity.id
_entity.type
_entity.pdbx_description
1 polymer ?
#
loop_
_entity_poly.entity_id
_entity_poly.type
_entity_poly.pdbx_seq_one_letter_code
_entity_poly.pdbx_strand_id
1 'polypeptide(L)'
;MAKINGNEIRPGYVIEHDGGLWVAVRTNTVKPGKGGAYNQVELKNLINGTKLNERFRSAETVEQIRLDLKDFSFLYAQEDALVFMDTQSYEQLELNKDFVGDRAAF
;
A
#
# COMPACT_ATOMS: atom_id res chain seq x y z
N MET A 1 -1.59 4.24 -12.95
CA MET A 1 -1.53 2.91 -12.31
C MET A 1 -2.14 1.85 -13.23
N ALA A 2 -1.90 0.56 -12.95
CA ALA A 2 -2.53 -0.54 -13.66
C ALA A 2 -3.89 -0.87 -13.02
N LYS A 3 -4.95 -0.99 -13.82
CA LYS A 3 -6.23 -1.52 -13.34
C LYS A 3 -6.24 -3.03 -13.49
N ILE A 4 -6.61 -3.73 -12.42
CA ILE A 4 -6.75 -5.19 -12.41
C ILE A 4 -8.16 -5.59 -12.02
N ASN A 5 -8.57 -6.80 -12.39
CA ASN A 5 -9.86 -7.31 -11.94
C ASN A 5 -9.78 -7.69 -10.44
N GLY A 6 -10.89 -7.51 -9.72
CA GLY A 6 -10.96 -7.81 -8.29
C GLY A 6 -10.64 -9.27 -7.92
N ASN A 7 -10.90 -10.21 -8.82
CA ASN A 7 -10.52 -11.62 -8.68
C ASN A 7 -9.03 -11.93 -8.97
N GLU A 8 -8.30 -10.97 -9.56
CA GLU A 8 -6.86 -11.09 -9.85
C GLU A 8 -6.00 -10.58 -8.69
N ILE A 9 -6.59 -9.98 -7.66
CA ILE A 9 -5.86 -9.57 -6.45
C ILE A 9 -5.16 -10.79 -5.84
N ARG A 10 -3.88 -10.63 -5.52
CA ARG A 10 -3.00 -11.63 -4.89
C ARG A 10 -2.38 -11.06 -3.61
N PRO A 11 -1.98 -11.92 -2.66
CA PRO A 11 -1.21 -11.46 -1.51
C PRO A 11 0.04 -10.69 -1.95
N GLY A 12 0.34 -9.60 -1.24
CA GLY A 12 1.42 -8.67 -1.54
C GLY A 12 1.05 -7.54 -2.51
N TYR A 13 -0.09 -7.62 -3.22
CA TYR A 13 -0.52 -6.51 -4.05
C TYR A 13 -0.94 -5.33 -3.19
N VAL A 14 -0.50 -4.13 -3.60
CA VAL A 14 -0.98 -2.88 -3.03
C VAL A 14 -2.06 -2.34 -3.95
N ILE A 15 -3.20 -1.97 -3.38
CA ILE A 15 -4.35 -1.44 -4.10
C ILE A 15 -4.83 -0.14 -3.46
N GLU A 16 -5.39 0.74 -4.26
CA GLU A 16 -6.20 1.85 -3.76
C GLU A 16 -7.64 1.38 -3.57
N HIS A 17 -8.17 1.57 -2.38
CA HIS A 17 -9.54 1.19 -2.03
C HIS A 17 -10.07 2.08 -0.91
N ASP A 18 -11.30 2.58 -1.06
CA ASP A 18 -11.96 3.46 -0.07
C ASP A 18 -11.09 4.68 0.35
N GLY A 19 -10.41 5.30 -0.63
CA GLY A 19 -9.53 6.44 -0.40
C GLY A 19 -8.22 6.13 0.36
N GLY A 20 -7.92 4.85 0.60
CA GLY A 20 -6.71 4.40 1.28
C GLY A 20 -5.82 3.50 0.43
N LEU A 21 -4.55 3.39 0.83
CA LEU A 21 -3.58 2.44 0.30
C LEU A 21 -3.57 1.17 1.14
N TRP A 22 -3.85 0.03 0.53
CA TRP A 22 -4.01 -1.23 1.22
C TRP A 22 -3.12 -2.30 0.61
N VAL A 23 -2.44 -3.07 1.45
CA VAL A 23 -1.77 -4.30 1.04
C VAL A 23 -2.69 -5.50 1.27
N ALA A 24 -2.86 -6.35 0.24
CA ALA A 24 -3.52 -7.63 0.36
C ALA A 24 -2.64 -8.60 1.15
N VAL A 25 -3.09 -8.97 2.35
CA VAL A 25 -2.39 -9.90 3.25
C VAL A 25 -2.78 -11.33 2.93
N ARG A 26 -4.06 -11.58 2.63
CA ARG A 26 -4.59 -12.90 2.29
C ARG A 26 -5.72 -12.78 1.28
N THR A 27 -5.86 -13.78 0.42
CA THR A 27 -6.92 -13.86 -0.58
C THR A 27 -7.54 -15.25 -0.57
N ASN A 28 -8.86 -15.35 -0.74
CA ASN A 28 -9.57 -16.61 -0.84
C ASN A 28 -10.65 -16.54 -1.93
N THR A 29 -10.50 -17.34 -2.97
CA THR A 29 -11.49 -17.44 -4.04
C THR A 29 -12.66 -18.30 -3.59
N VAL A 30 -13.85 -17.70 -3.47
CA VAL A 30 -15.07 -18.37 -3.02
C VAL A 30 -16.04 -18.52 -4.20
N LYS A 31 -16.52 -19.76 -4.41
CA LYS A 31 -17.60 -20.09 -5.34
C LYS A 31 -18.83 -20.56 -4.55
N PRO A 32 -19.80 -19.69 -4.25
CA PRO A 32 -20.98 -20.09 -3.47
C PRO A 32 -21.90 -21.00 -4.30
N GLY A 33 -22.66 -21.88 -3.64
CA GLY A 33 -23.63 -22.75 -4.33
C GLY A 33 -24.78 -21.99 -5.01
N LYS A 34 -25.04 -20.75 -4.58
CA LYS A 34 -25.95 -19.79 -5.22
C LYS A 34 -25.30 -18.40 -5.23
N GLY A 35 -25.19 -17.79 -6.42
CA GLY A 35 -24.59 -16.46 -6.62
C GLY A 35 -23.24 -16.50 -7.37
N GLY A 36 -22.73 -15.33 -7.74
CA GLY A 36 -21.46 -15.21 -8.47
C GLY A 36 -20.24 -15.43 -7.57
N ALA A 37 -19.17 -15.99 -8.15
CA ALA A 37 -17.88 -16.14 -7.49
C ALA A 37 -17.29 -14.78 -7.10
N TYR A 38 -16.50 -14.77 -6.03
CA TYR A 38 -15.80 -13.59 -5.54
C TYR A 38 -14.47 -13.96 -4.88
N ASN A 39 -13.58 -12.99 -4.75
CA ASN A 39 -12.34 -13.09 -4.00
C ASN A 39 -12.52 -12.37 -2.66
N GLN A 40 -12.42 -13.10 -1.54
CA GLN A 40 -12.39 -12.53 -0.20
C GLN A 40 -10.95 -12.11 0.10
N VAL A 41 -10.71 -10.82 0.30
CA VAL A 41 -9.37 -10.27 0.50
C VAL A 41 -9.26 -9.63 1.89
N GLU A 42 -8.27 -10.08 2.66
CA GLU A 42 -7.85 -9.44 3.89
C GLU A 42 -6.83 -8.36 3.55
N LEU A 43 -7.20 -7.12 3.83
CA LEU A 43 -6.42 -5.92 3.55
C LEU A 43 -5.83 -5.34 4.84
N LYS A 44 -4.64 -4.76 4.74
CA LYS A 44 -4.04 -3.94 5.79
C LYS A 44 -3.68 -2.57 5.21
N ASN A 45 -4.14 -1.50 5.84
CA ASN A 45 -3.84 -0.14 5.43
C ASN A 45 -2.35 0.15 5.66
N LEU A 46 -1.68 0.74 4.67
CA LEU A 46 -0.24 1.01 4.73
C LEU A 46 0.12 2.22 5.59
N ILE A 47 -0.82 3.15 5.80
CA ILE A 47 -0.59 4.38 6.56
C ILE A 47 -0.93 4.16 8.03
N ASN A 48 -2.15 3.72 8.33
CA ASN A 48 -2.64 3.63 9.71
C ASN A 48 -2.66 2.19 10.28
N GLY A 49 -2.31 1.18 9.47
CA GLY A 49 -2.23 -0.22 9.92
C GLY A 49 -3.57 -0.93 10.18
N THR A 50 -4.71 -0.26 9.98
CA THR A 50 -6.05 -0.85 10.14
C THR A 50 -6.25 -2.04 9.20
N LYS A 51 -7.15 -2.96 9.56
CA LYS A 51 -7.46 -4.15 8.76
C LYS A 51 -8.88 -4.07 8.21
N LEU A 52 -9.05 -4.51 6.97
CA LEU A 52 -10.34 -4.58 6.28
C LEU A 52 -10.50 -5.96 5.64
N ASN A 53 -11.73 -6.44 5.55
CA ASN A 53 -12.06 -7.74 4.96
C ASN A 53 -13.09 -7.53 3.86
N GLU A 54 -12.63 -7.48 2.61
CA GLU A 54 -13.43 -7.02 1.48
C GLU A 54 -13.71 -8.13 0.47
N ARG A 55 -14.84 -8.06 -0.22
CA ARG A 55 -15.22 -9.02 -1.26
C ARG A 55 -15.15 -8.36 -2.62
N PHE A 56 -14.24 -8.86 -3.45
CA PHE A 56 -14.06 -8.38 -4.81
C PHE A 56 -14.67 -9.34 -5.83
N ARG A 57 -15.53 -8.83 -6.70
CA ARG A 57 -16.13 -9.61 -7.82
C ARG A 57 -15.31 -9.46 -9.09
N SER A 58 -15.45 -10.39 -10.04
CA SER A 58 -14.76 -10.32 -11.34
C SER A 58 -15.15 -9.11 -12.19
N ALA A 59 -16.30 -8.49 -11.94
CA ALA A 59 -16.75 -7.29 -12.67
C ALA A 59 -16.19 -5.99 -12.07
N GLU A 60 -15.63 -6.05 -10.86
CA GLU A 60 -15.03 -4.90 -10.20
C GLU A 60 -13.59 -4.76 -10.65
N THR A 61 -13.18 -3.54 -10.95
CA THR A 61 -11.78 -3.21 -11.24
C THR A 61 -11.21 -2.40 -10.09
N VAL A 62 -9.98 -2.71 -9.71
CA VAL A 62 -9.24 -2.00 -8.66
C VAL A 62 -7.93 -1.46 -9.22
N GLU A 63 -7.46 -0.37 -8.64
CA GLU A 63 -6.22 0.26 -9.01
C GLU A 63 -5.06 -0.41 -8.27
N GLN A 64 -4.19 -1.09 -9.00
CA GLN A 64 -2.97 -1.68 -8.44
C GLN A 64 -1.86 -0.64 -8.41
N ILE A 65 -1.28 -0.46 -7.23
CA ILE A 65 -0.17 0.44 -6.98
C ILE A 65 1.10 -0.39 -6.83
N ARG A 66 2.14 0.03 -7.54
CA ARG A 66 3.48 -0.52 -7.38
C ARG A 66 4.23 0.38 -6.42
N LEU A 67 4.77 -0.22 -5.37
CA LEU A 67 5.68 0.44 -4.46
C LEU A 67 7.09 -0.02 -4.78
N ASP A 68 8.01 0.94 -4.86
CA ASP A 68 9.43 0.65 -4.96
C ASP A 68 10.07 0.97 -3.60
N LEU A 69 10.75 -0.01 -3.03
CA LEU A 69 11.57 0.17 -1.84
C LEU A 69 12.94 0.67 -2.31
N LYS A 70 13.39 1.79 -1.76
CA LYS A 70 14.68 2.38 -2.09
C LYS A 70 15.39 2.79 -0.81
N ASP A 71 16.69 2.53 -0.76
CA ASP A 71 17.52 2.82 0.39
C ASP A 71 18.04 4.26 0.33
N PHE A 72 17.80 4.99 1.41
CA PHE A 72 18.27 6.35 1.60
C PHE A 72 19.10 6.47 2.88
N SER A 73 20.09 7.35 2.86
CA SER A 73 20.86 7.76 4.04
C SER A 73 20.27 9.02 4.63
N PHE A 74 19.98 9.04 5.92
CA PHE A 74 19.65 10.27 6.62
C PHE A 74 20.85 11.24 6.63
N LEU A 75 20.60 12.52 6.37
CA LEU A 75 21.63 13.56 6.41
C LEU A 75 21.50 14.43 7.67
N TYR A 76 20.39 15.16 7.78
CA TYR A 76 20.12 16.07 8.89
C TYR A 76 18.62 16.39 8.98
N ALA A 77 18.20 16.97 10.10
CA ALA A 77 16.86 17.51 10.29
C ALA A 77 16.88 19.02 10.05
N GLN A 78 15.83 19.56 9.42
CA GLN A 78 15.64 20.99 9.20
C GLN A 78 14.20 21.37 9.53
N GLU A 79 14.01 22.26 10.51
CA GLU A 79 12.68 22.72 10.95
C GLU A 79 11.69 21.56 11.10
N ASP A 80 10.71 21.44 10.20
CA ASP A 80 9.65 20.43 10.21
C ASP A 80 9.89 19.26 9.23
N ALA A 81 11.10 19.13 8.70
CA ALA A 81 11.49 18.10 7.74
C ALA A 81 12.76 17.34 8.16
N LEU A 82 12.90 16.15 7.56
CA LEU A 82 14.07 15.30 7.61
C LEU A 82 14.62 15.16 6.19
N VAL A 83 15.91 15.42 6.02
CA VAL A 83 16.59 15.35 4.72
C VAL A 83 17.31 14.02 4.60
N PHE A 84 17.08 13.36 3.47
CA PHE A 84 17.65 12.08 3.10
C PHE A 84 18.38 12.19 1.78
N MET A 85 19.37 11.33 1.55
CA MET A 85 20.09 11.23 0.29
C MET A 85 19.99 9.84 -0.27
N ASP A 86 19.67 9.77 -1.55
CA ASP A 86 19.66 8.53 -2.30
C ASP A 86 21.05 7.89 -2.32
N THR A 87 21.15 6.62 -1.95
CA THR A 87 22.44 5.92 -1.90
C THR A 87 23.03 5.62 -3.28
N GLN A 88 22.25 5.73 -4.34
CA GLN A 88 22.67 5.45 -5.72
C GLN A 88 22.78 6.72 -6.56
N SER A 89 21.74 7.58 -6.58
CA SER A 89 21.74 8.81 -7.39
C SER A 89 22.36 10.01 -6.69
N TYR A 90 22.57 9.96 -5.37
CA TYR A 90 22.99 11.08 -4.52
C TYR A 90 22.02 12.27 -4.53
N GLU A 91 20.80 12.08 -5.03
CA GLU A 91 19.74 13.09 -4.97
C GLU A 91 19.21 13.20 -3.54
N GLN A 92 18.91 14.43 -3.11
CA GLN A 92 18.33 14.67 -1.80
C GLN A 92 16.80 14.71 -1.88
N LEU A 93 16.16 14.16 -0.84
CA LEU A 93 14.73 14.13 -0.64
C LEU A 93 14.42 14.68 0.76
N GLU A 94 13.37 15.47 0.87
CA GLU A 94 12.86 15.97 2.14
C GLU A 94 11.55 15.27 2.49
N LEU A 95 11.42 14.80 3.74
CA LEU A 95 10.18 14.24 4.27
C LEU A 95 9.74 15.03 5.49
N ASN A 96 8.46 15.41 5.53
CA ASN A 96 7.89 16.09 6.68
C ASN A 96 7.88 15.14 7.91
N LYS A 97 8.24 15.66 9.08
CA LYS A 97 8.28 14.90 10.34
C LYS A 97 6.92 14.29 10.70
N ASP A 98 5.82 14.99 10.43
CA ASP A 98 4.46 14.49 10.69
C ASP A 98 4.14 13.24 9.87
N PHE A 99 4.68 13.14 8.66
CA PHE A 99 4.51 11.97 7.81
C PHE A 99 5.32 10.76 8.32
N VAL A 100 6.52 11.01 8.86
CA VAL A 100 7.39 9.97 9.42
C VAL A 100 6.88 9.48 10.78
N GLY A 101 6.20 10.35 11.54
CA GLY A 101 5.60 10.04 12.84
C GLY A 101 6.66 9.74 13.90
N ASP A 102 6.34 8.81 14.80
CA ASP A 102 7.19 8.45 15.95
C ASP A 102 8.62 8.01 15.57
N ARG A 103 8.82 7.58 14.32
CA ARG A 103 10.13 7.18 13.80
C ARG A 103 11.08 8.36 13.59
N ALA A 104 10.59 9.59 13.54
CA ALA A 104 11.44 10.77 13.41
C ALA A 104 12.35 11.01 14.62
N ALA A 105 12.09 10.34 15.75
CA ALA A 105 12.88 10.45 16.98
C ALA A 105 14.11 9.53 17.04
N PHE A 106 14.29 8.63 16.07
CA PHE A 106 15.34 7.60 16.03
C PHE A 106 16.17 7.72 14.75
#